data_AF-W2KMT3-F1
#
_entry.id   AF-W2KMT3-F1
#
_cell.length_a   1.000
_cell.length_b   1.000
_cell.length_c   1.000
_cell.angle_alpha   90.00
_cell.angle_beta   90.00
_cell.angle_gamma   90.00
#
_symmetry.space_group_name_H-M   'P 1'
#
loop_
_entity.id
_entity.type
_entity.pdbx_description
1 polymer ?
#
loop_
_entity_poly.entity_id
_entity_poly.type
_entity_poly.pdbx_seq_one_letter_code
_entity_poly.pdbx_strand_id
1 'polypeptide(L)'
;MPVYRNATRWSSIFSMIDRYFRIYSKLDRIDDQLVDFIPTPRENVRLKALYEDLKNLESVNKKLQTSTVSLLDVRALFDHVIKHYP
;
A
#
# COMPACT_ATOMS: atom_id res chain seq x y z
N MET A 1 17.13 22.41 12.40
CA MET A 1 15.70 22.23 12.09
C MET A 1 15.40 20.74 12.01
N PRO A 2 14.34 20.21 12.64
CA PRO A 2 14.05 18.78 12.56
C PRO A 2 13.58 18.44 11.14
N VAL A 3 14.26 17.48 10.51
CA VAL A 3 13.89 16.96 9.19
C VAL A 3 12.66 16.07 9.35
N TYR A 4 11.50 16.56 8.89
CA TYR A 4 10.27 15.77 8.86
C TYR A 4 10.40 14.69 7.77
N ARG A 5 10.86 13.49 8.15
CA ARG A 5 10.99 12.31 7.26
C ARG A 5 9.62 11.68 6.89
N ASN A 6 8.57 12.48 6.69
CA ASN A 6 7.20 11.99 6.50
C ASN A 6 6.64 12.16 5.08
N ALA A 7 7.41 12.63 4.10
CA ALA A 7 6.93 12.71 2.72
C ALA A 7 6.65 11.32 2.08
N THR A 8 7.22 10.24 2.62
CA THR A 8 7.28 8.90 1.99
C THR A 8 6.78 7.75 2.86
N ARG A 9 6.22 7.97 4.05
CA ARG A 9 5.86 6.83 4.93
C ARG A 9 4.76 5.96 4.35
N TRP A 10 3.71 6.55 3.78
CA TRP A 10 2.63 5.80 3.15
C TRP A 10 3.12 4.98 1.94
N SER A 11 3.84 5.63 1.03
CA SER A 11 4.36 4.98 -0.18
C SER A 11 5.43 3.92 0.13
N SER A 12 6.17 4.06 1.23
CA SER A 12 7.14 3.04 1.67
C SER A 12 6.47 1.74 2.13
N ILE A 13 5.34 1.83 2.86
CA ILE A 13 4.58 0.66 3.31
C ILE A 13 3.97 -0.05 2.10
N PHE A 14 3.34 0.71 1.19
CA PHE A 14 2.83 0.16 -0.06
C PHE A 14 3.93 -0.53 -0.87
N SER A 15 5.09 0.12 -1.05
CA SER A 15 6.22 -0.44 -1.81
C SER A 15 6.78 -1.71 -1.19
N MET A 16 6.83 -1.79 0.15
CA MET A 16 7.28 -2.98 0.86
C MET A 16 6.35 -4.16 0.62
N ILE A 17 5.03 -3.94 0.73
CA ILE A 17 4.02 -5.00 0.55
C ILE A 17 3.92 -5.41 -0.93
N ASP A 18 4.01 -4.45 -1.86
CA ASP A 18 4.11 -4.73 -3.31
C ASP A 18 5.30 -5.65 -3.60
N ARG A 19 6.47 -5.32 -3.03
CA ARG A 19 7.67 -6.14 -3.17
C ARG A 19 7.47 -7.52 -2.55
N TYR A 20 6.87 -7.62 -1.37
CA TYR A 20 6.56 -8.88 -0.72
C TYR A 20 5.73 -9.80 -1.64
N PHE A 21 4.62 -9.32 -2.21
CA PHE A 21 3.80 -10.16 -3.09
C PHE A 21 4.49 -10.54 -4.41
N ARG A 22 5.38 -9.70 -4.94
CA ARG A 22 6.21 -10.03 -6.12
C ARG A 22 7.20 -11.16 -5.87
N ILE A 23 7.71 -11.28 -4.64
CA ILE A 23 8.66 -12.33 -4.26
C ILE A 23 7.96 -13.55 -3.65
N TYR A 24 6.77 -13.39 -3.06
CA TYR A 24 6.03 -14.46 -2.38
C TYR A 24 5.78 -15.67 -3.29
N SER A 25 5.42 -15.46 -4.55
CA SER A 25 5.26 -16.54 -5.53
C SER A 25 6.55 -17.32 -5.84
N LYS A 26 7.71 -16.75 -5.50
CA LYS A 26 9.03 -17.39 -5.61
C LYS A 26 9.47 -18.03 -4.29
N LEU A 27 8.85 -17.65 -3.17
CA LEU A 27 9.14 -18.16 -1.82
C LEU A 27 8.50 -19.53 -1.56
N ASP A 28 7.42 -19.89 -2.27
CA ASP A 28 6.78 -21.24 -2.22
C ASP A 28 7.76 -22.41 -2.50
N ARG A 29 9.01 -22.12 -2.90
CA ARG A 29 10.06 -23.09 -3.20
C ARG A 29 11.20 -23.13 -2.18
N ILE A 30 11.14 -22.37 -1.08
CA ILE A 30 12.33 -22.03 -0.29
C ILE A 30 12.20 -22.43 1.20
N ASP A 31 13.08 -23.37 1.56
CA ASP A 31 13.84 -23.52 2.82
C ASP A 31 13.07 -23.47 4.15
N ASP A 32 13.08 -24.59 4.89
CA ASP A 32 12.53 -24.73 6.24
C ASP A 32 13.02 -23.64 7.20
N GLN A 33 14.21 -23.07 6.96
CA GLN A 33 14.78 -21.97 7.76
C GLN A 33 14.04 -20.63 7.61
N LEU A 34 13.25 -20.46 6.54
CA LEU A 34 12.55 -19.21 6.24
C LEU A 34 11.08 -19.23 6.66
N VAL A 35 10.55 -20.40 7.04
CA VAL A 35 9.12 -20.62 7.35
C VAL A 35 8.63 -19.69 8.46
N ASP A 36 9.44 -19.49 9.51
CA ASP A 36 9.09 -18.63 10.64
C ASP A 36 9.03 -17.13 10.29
N PHE A 37 9.61 -16.73 9.15
CA PHE A 37 9.60 -15.34 8.68
C PHE A 37 8.51 -15.05 7.66
N ILE A 38 7.84 -16.10 7.13
CA ILE A 38 6.78 -15.96 6.15
C ILE A 38 5.44 -15.85 6.91
N PRO A 39 4.61 -14.82 6.64
CA PRO A 39 3.26 -14.74 7.18
C PRO A 39 2.48 -16.03 6.93
N THR A 40 1.72 -16.46 7.92
CA THR A 40 0.85 -17.63 7.80
C THR A 40 -0.16 -17.43 6.66
N PRO A 41 -0.75 -18.50 6.10
CA PRO A 41 -1.75 -18.38 5.05
C PRO A 41 -2.91 -17.42 5.39
N ARG A 42 -3.35 -17.42 6.65
CA ARG A 42 -4.39 -16.51 7.15
C ARG A 42 -3.94 -15.06 7.19
N GLU A 43 -2.71 -14.80 7.62
CA GLU A 43 -2.11 -13.46 7.60
C GLU A 43 -1.91 -12.97 6.17
N ASN A 44 -1.53 -13.85 5.24
CA ASN A 44 -1.39 -13.53 3.83
C ASN A 44 -2.72 -13.10 3.18
N VAL A 45 -3.82 -13.77 3.51
CA VAL A 45 -5.16 -13.34 3.05
C VAL A 45 -5.49 -11.93 3.55
N ARG A 46 -5.22 -11.64 4.84
CA ARG A 46 -5.43 -10.30 5.42
C ARG A 46 -4.51 -9.26 4.79
N LEU A 47 -3.25 -9.60 4.58
CA LEU A 47 -2.25 -8.73 3.97
C LEU A 47 -2.60 -8.41 2.52
N LYS A 48 -3.20 -9.36 1.79
CA LYS A 48 -3.66 -9.14 0.41
C LYS A 48 -4.85 -8.18 0.37
N ALA A 49 -5.81 -8.31 1.28
CA ALA A 49 -6.91 -7.34 1.40
C ALA A 49 -6.37 -5.92 1.69
N LEU A 50 -5.48 -5.80 2.68
CA LEU A 50 -4.82 -4.54 3.00
C LEU A 50 -4.04 -3.96 1.81
N TYR A 51 -3.36 -4.80 1.03
CA TYR A 51 -2.59 -4.37 -0.13
C TYR A 51 -3.47 -3.75 -1.22
N GLU A 52 -4.64 -4.32 -1.50
CA GLU A 52 -5.58 -3.72 -2.46
C GLU A 52 -6.10 -2.36 -1.98
N ASP A 53 -6.33 -2.21 -0.67
CA ASP A 53 -6.72 -0.92 -0.09
C ASP A 53 -5.61 0.13 -0.21
N LEU A 54 -4.38 -0.26 0.13
CA LEU A 54 -3.21 0.59 -0.02
C LEU A 54 -2.97 1.00 -1.48
N LYS A 55 -3.26 0.11 -2.44
CA LYS A 55 -3.12 0.38 -3.87
C LYS A 55 -4.10 1.45 -4.36
N ASN A 56 -5.35 1.39 -3.91
CA ASN A 56 -6.36 2.41 -4.21
C ASN A 56 -5.94 3.77 -3.62
N LEU A 57 -5.52 3.78 -2.35
CA LEU A 57 -5.10 5.00 -1.68
C LEU A 57 -3.82 5.58 -2.28
N GLU A 58 -2.86 4.75 -2.68
CA GLU A 58 -1.65 5.18 -3.39
C GLU A 58 -1.95 5.77 -4.77
N SER A 59 -2.94 5.23 -5.49
CA SER A 59 -3.43 5.80 -6.76
C SER A 59 -4.00 7.21 -6.57
N VAL A 60 -4.83 7.40 -5.54
CA VAL A 60 -5.38 8.73 -5.18
C VAL A 60 -4.25 9.68 -4.79
N ASN A 61 -3.33 9.24 -3.93
CA ASN A 61 -2.18 10.04 -3.50
C ASN A 61 -1.32 10.50 -4.70
N LYS A 62 -0.99 9.59 -5.63
CA LYS A 62 -0.26 9.94 -6.86
C LYS A 62 -1.03 10.95 -7.72
N LYS A 63 -2.34 10.77 -7.86
CA LYS A 63 -3.17 11.72 -8.61
C LYS A 63 -3.13 13.10 -7.98
N LEU A 64 -3.27 13.20 -6.66
CA LEU A 64 -3.20 14.46 -5.92
C LEU A 64 -1.84 15.18 -6.03
N GLN A 65 -0.76 14.44 -6.25
CA GLN A 65 0.58 15.01 -6.44
C GLN A 65 0.84 15.53 -7.86
N THR A 66 -0.07 15.30 -8.82
CA THR A 66 0.06 15.87 -10.17
C THR A 66 -0.36 17.35 -10.19
N SER A 67 0.32 18.17 -11.00
CA SER A 67 0.11 19.62 -11.07
C SER A 67 -1.22 20.05 -11.71
N THR A 68 -2.04 19.11 -12.18
CA THR A 68 -3.21 19.37 -13.02
C THR A 68 -4.56 19.15 -12.33
N VAL A 69 -4.59 18.81 -11.04
CA VAL A 69 -5.83 18.47 -10.34
C VAL A 69 -6.53 19.72 -9.81
N SER A 70 -7.78 19.93 -10.21
CA SER A 70 -8.60 21.03 -9.68
C SER A 70 -9.06 20.74 -8.24
N LEU A 71 -9.37 21.78 -7.46
CA LEU A 71 -9.90 21.58 -6.10
C LEU A 71 -11.23 20.81 -6.07
N LEU A 72 -12.02 20.89 -7.14
CA LEU A 72 -13.26 20.10 -7.29
C LEU A 72 -12.94 18.61 -7.45
N ASP A 73 -11.94 18.27 -8.25
CA ASP A 73 -11.46 16.90 -8.40
C ASP A 73 -10.84 16.36 -7.10
N VAL A 74 -10.08 17.20 -6.38
CA VAL A 74 -9.54 16.86 -5.05
C VAL A 74 -10.67 16.47 -4.11
N ARG A 75 -11.74 17.29 -4.04
CA ARG A 75 -12.90 17.01 -3.18
C ARG A 75 -13.58 15.69 -3.56
N ALA A 76 -13.81 15.47 -4.86
CA ALA A 76 -14.42 14.22 -5.34
C ALA A 76 -13.58 12.99 -4.99
N LEU A 77 -12.24 13.09 -5.06
CA LEU A 77 -11.33 12.02 -4.64
C LEU A 77 -11.45 11.73 -3.14
N PHE A 78 -11.52 12.76 -2.30
CA PHE A 78 -11.71 12.58 -0.86
C PHE A 78 -13.08 11.97 -0.52
N ASP A 79 -14.16 12.46 -1.13
CA ASP A 79 -15.51 11.93 -0.91
C ASP A 79 -15.59 10.44 -1.31
N HIS A 80 -14.91 10.06 -2.40
CA HIS A 80 -14.80 8.67 -2.82
C HIS A 80 -14.04 7.81 -1.79
N VAL A 81 -12.90 8.30 -1.29
CA VAL A 81 -12.10 7.59 -0.27
C VAL A 81 -12.90 7.41 1.02
N ILE A 82 -13.55 8.46 1.52
CA ILE A 82 -14.35 8.41 2.76
C ILE A 82 -15.52 7.43 2.61
N LYS A 83 -16.18 7.40 1.45
CA LYS A 83 -17.28 6.46 1.20
C LYS A 83 -16.81 5.01 1.13
N HIS A 84 -15.62 4.77 0.57
CA HIS A 84 -15.08 3.42 0.39
C HIS A 84 -14.41 2.87 1.66
N TYR A 85 -13.92 3.75 2.53
CA TYR A 85 -13.21 3.43 3.76
C TYR A 85 -13.84 4.18 4.96
N PRO A 86 -15.00 3.70 5.45
CA PRO A 86 -15.72 4.34 6.56
C PRO A 86 -15.02 4.20 7.91
#